data_AF-X1J8S7-F1
#
_entry.id   AF-X1J8S7-F1
#
_cell.length_a   1.000
_cell.length_b   1.000
_cell.length_c   1.000
_cell.angle_alpha   90.00
_cell.angle_beta   90.00
_cell.angle_gamma   90.00
#
_symmetry.space_group_name_H-M   'P 1'
#
loop_
_entity.id
_entity.type
_entity.pdbx_description
1 polymer ?
#
loop_
_entity_poly.entity_id
_entity_poly.type
_entity_poly.pdbx_seq_one_letter_code
_entity_poly.pdbx_strand_id
1 'polypeptide(L)' 'YPEDNPVKKVFENKDKQKNIEMAIELVRNSSIVQECYRIATEYRAKACQNLNQLPENTSRRALTGLADYIINRKY' A
#
# COMPACT_ATOMS: atom_id res chain seq x y z
N TYR A 1 -0.60 10.13 -21.63
CA TYR A 1 -0.67 11.60 -21.70
C TYR A 1 -0.77 12.15 -20.29
N PRO A 2 0.25 12.87 -19.75
CA PRO A 2 0.28 13.31 -18.35
C PRO A 2 -0.38 14.67 -18.10
N GLU A 3 -0.77 15.40 -19.13
CA GLU A 3 -1.29 16.79 -19.01
C GLU A 3 -2.71 16.86 -18.42
N ASP A 4 -3.49 15.78 -18.48
CA ASP A 4 -4.86 15.73 -17.93
C ASP A 4 -4.96 14.82 -16.70
N ASN A 5 -4.10 15.07 -15.71
CA ASN A 5 -4.10 14.31 -14.46
C ASN A 5 -5.09 14.90 -13.44
N PRO A 6 -6.18 14.19 -13.08
CA PRO A 6 -7.16 14.68 -12.12
C PRO A 6 -6.55 14.90 -10.72
N VAL A 7 -5.48 14.18 -10.35
CA VAL A 7 -4.76 14.41 -9.09
C VAL A 7 -4.18 15.82 -9.04
N LYS A 8 -3.55 16.29 -10.14
CA LYS A 8 -3.02 17.66 -10.23
C LYS A 8 -4.15 18.69 -10.10
N LYS A 9 -5.30 18.44 -10.75
CA LYS A 9 -6.48 19.31 -10.70
C LYS A 9 -7.13 19.38 -9.32
N VAL A 10 -7.09 18.31 -8.52
CA VAL A 10 -7.52 18.33 -7.10
C VAL A 10 -6.70 19.35 -6.30
N PHE A 11 -5.39 19.41 -6.51
CA PHE A 11 -4.51 20.36 -5.82
C PHE A 11 -4.63 21.80 -6.34
N GLU A 12 -5.15 22.00 -7.56
CA GLU A 12 -5.50 23.32 -8.11
C GLU A 12 -6.89 23.83 -7.65
N ASN A 13 -7.63 23.06 -6.83
CA ASN A 13 -8.93 23.41 -6.23
C ASN A 13 -10.07 23.74 -7.23
N LYS A 14 -9.91 23.38 -8.50
CA LYS A 14 -10.98 23.42 -9.51
C LYS A 14 -11.82 22.16 -9.39
N ASP A 15 -13.16 22.28 -9.34
CA ASP A 15 -14.11 21.15 -9.32
C ASP A 15 -13.65 19.98 -8.44
N LYS A 16 -13.20 20.29 -7.21
CA LYS A 16 -12.43 19.38 -6.36
C LYS A 16 -13.09 18.02 -6.18
N GLN A 17 -14.40 18.00 -5.95
CA GLN A 17 -15.16 16.76 -5.75
C GLN A 17 -15.13 15.86 -6.99
N LYS A 18 -15.40 16.42 -8.17
CA LYS A 18 -15.36 15.70 -9.45
C LYS A 18 -13.96 15.14 -9.74
N ASN A 19 -12.93 15.95 -9.48
CA ASN A 19 -11.55 15.52 -9.69
C ASN A 19 -11.10 14.44 -8.68
N ILE A 20 -11.62 14.46 -7.44
CA ILE A 20 -11.41 13.38 -6.47
C ILE A 20 -12.03 12.07 -6.99
N GLU A 21 -13.28 12.11 -7.46
CA GLU A 21 -13.97 10.94 -8.00
C GLU A 21 -13.22 10.34 -9.20
N MET A 22 -12.79 11.18 -10.14
CA MET A 22 -11.97 10.75 -11.28
C MET A 22 -10.61 10.17 -10.84
N ALA A 23 -9.95 10.75 -9.84
CA ALA A 23 -8.69 10.23 -9.33
C ALA A 23 -8.88 8.85 -8.66
N ILE A 24 -9.96 8.67 -7.90
CA ILE A 24 -10.32 7.37 -7.31
C ILE A 24 -10.58 6.34 -8.42
N GLU A 25 -11.31 6.71 -9.46
CA GLU A 25 -11.60 5.82 -10.59
C GLU A 25 -10.32 5.42 -11.35
N LEU A 26 -9.41 6.36 -11.61
CA LEU A 26 -8.11 6.06 -12.21
C LEU A 26 -7.29 5.09 -11.37
N VAL A 27 -7.24 5.30 -10.04
CA VAL A 27 -6.53 4.39 -9.13
C VAL A 27 -7.15 2.99 -9.18
N ARG A 28 -8.48 2.88 -9.11
CA ARG A 28 -9.22 1.60 -9.16
C ARG A 28 -9.06 0.86 -10.48
N ASN A 29 -9.01 1.58 -11.60
CA ASN A 29 -8.88 1.01 -12.94
C ASN A 29 -7.43 0.78 -13.38
N SER A 30 -6.46 1.01 -12.48
CA SER A 30 -5.05 0.77 -12.73
C SER A 30 -4.53 -0.44 -11.96
N SER A 31 -3.31 -0.88 -12.30
CA SER A 31 -2.63 -1.95 -11.56
C SER A 31 -2.02 -1.50 -10.22
N ILE A 32 -2.20 -0.23 -9.83
CA ILE A 32 -1.47 0.38 -8.71
C ILE A 32 -1.80 -0.29 -7.37
N VAL A 33 -3.04 -0.77 -7.21
CA VAL A 33 -3.45 -1.47 -5.98
C VAL A 33 -2.71 -2.80 -5.85
N GLN A 34 -2.66 -3.61 -6.91
CA GLN A 34 -1.89 -4.86 -6.87
C GLN A 34 -0.39 -4.60 -6.65
N GLU A 35 0.15 -3.55 -7.28
CA GLU A 35 1.55 -3.17 -7.14
C GLU A 35 1.91 -2.74 -5.70
N CYS A 36 1.05 -1.94 -5.06
CA CYS A 36 1.21 -1.59 -3.65
C CYS A 36 1.22 -2.84 -2.74
N TYR A 37 0.33 -3.81 -2.98
CA TYR A 37 0.32 -5.06 -2.23
C TYR A 37 1.56 -5.91 -2.49
N ARG A 38 2.07 -5.94 -3.73
CA ARG A 38 3.33 -6.62 -4.07
C ARG A 38 4.49 -6.02 -3.25
N ILE A 39 4.66 -4.71 -3.29
CA ILE A 39 5.71 -4.00 -2.55
C ILE A 39 5.59 -4.26 -1.04
N ALA A 40 4.39 -4.15 -0.48
CA ALA A 40 4.16 -4.41 0.94
C ALA A 40 4.53 -5.86 1.32
N THR A 41 4.18 -6.82 0.46
CA THR A 41 4.51 -8.24 0.66
C THR A 41 6.03 -8.48 0.64
N GLU A 42 6.76 -7.80 -0.24
CA GLU A 42 8.23 -7.88 -0.31
C GLU A 42 8.90 -7.32 0.94
N TYR A 43 8.43 -6.18 1.45
CA TYR A 43 8.91 -5.63 2.72
C TYR A 43 8.63 -6.56 3.89
N ARG A 44 7.43 -7.16 3.95
CA ARG A 44 7.10 -8.18 4.97
C ARG A 44 8.03 -9.39 4.87
N ALA A 45 8.29 -9.91 3.67
CA ALA A 45 9.20 -11.03 3.47
C ALA A 45 10.62 -10.70 3.98
N LYS A 46 11.14 -9.52 3.64
CA LYS A 46 12.46 -9.05 4.10
C LYS A 46 12.52 -8.89 5.62
N ALA A 47 11.46 -8.33 6.23
CA ALA A 47 11.38 -8.18 7.68
C ALA A 47 11.38 -9.56 8.39
N CYS A 48 10.56 -10.50 7.94
CA CYS A 48 10.50 -11.85 8.50
C CYS A 48 11.83 -12.61 8.32
N GLN A 49 12.50 -12.43 7.17
CA GLN A 49 13.83 -13.00 6.94
C GLN A 49 14.85 -12.51 7.96
N ASN A 50 14.85 -11.21 8.27
CA ASN A 50 15.74 -10.63 9.29
C ASN A 50 15.38 -11.11 10.70
N LEU A 51 14.09 -11.24 11.02
CA LEU A 51 13.66 -11.78 12.32
C LEU A 51 14.12 -13.22 12.52
N ASN A 52 14.13 -14.04 11.48
CA ASN A 52 14.57 -15.44 11.54
C ASN A 52 16.06 -15.59 11.93
N GLN A 53 16.86 -14.53 11.83
CA GLN A 53 18.26 -14.52 12.28
C GLN A 53 18.38 -14.38 13.81
N LEU A 54 17.30 -13.96 14.49
CA LEU A 54 17.28 -13.80 15.94
C LEU A 54 16.86 -15.12 16.63
N PRO A 55 17.28 -15.36 17.89
CA PRO A 55 16.84 -16.52 18.66
C PRO A 55 15.31 -16.61 18.79
N GLU A 56 14.78 -17.82 18.82
CA GLU A 56 13.34 -18.03 18.96
C GLU A 56 12.84 -17.58 20.35
N ASN A 57 11.86 -16.67 20.36
CA ASN A 57 11.23 -16.17 21.57
C ASN A 57 9.86 -15.56 21.27
N THR A 58 9.13 -15.20 22.32
CA THR A 58 7.78 -14.63 22.20
C THR A 58 7.74 -13.34 21.39
N SER A 59 8.73 -12.46 21.55
CA SER A 59 8.82 -11.21 20.80
C SER A 59 9.03 -11.44 19.31
N ARG A 60 9.91 -12.39 18.95
CA ARG A 60 10.12 -12.79 17.55
C ARG A 60 8.83 -13.27 16.90
N ARG A 61 8.10 -14.18 17.56
CA ARG A 61 6.80 -14.67 17.09
C ARG A 61 5.76 -13.56 16.97
N ALA A 62 5.70 -12.64 17.94
CA ALA A 62 4.77 -11.53 17.92
C ALA A 62 5.04 -10.57 16.76
N LEU A 63 6.31 -10.24 16.48
CA LEU A 63 6.70 -9.39 15.36
C LEU A 63 6.40 -10.02 14.00
N THR A 64 6.66 -11.33 13.85
CA THR A 64 6.28 -12.07 12.64
C THR A 64 4.76 -12.07 12.46
N GLY A 65 4.00 -12.36 13.52
CA GLY A 65 2.53 -12.34 13.46
C GLY A 65 1.96 -10.96 13.14
N LEU A 66 2.57 -9.88 13.66
CA LEU A 66 2.20 -8.51 13.34
C LEU A 66 2.44 -8.19 11.85
N ALA A 67 3.61 -8.57 11.33
CA ALA A 67 3.92 -8.37 9.91
C ALA A 67 2.90 -9.09 9.01
N ASP A 68 2.49 -10.30 9.39
CA ASP A 68 1.49 -11.09 8.66
C ASP A 68 0.10 -10.47 8.73
N TYR A 69 -0.28 -9.96 9.90
CA TYR A 69 -1.58 -9.31 10.10
C TYR A 69 -1.73 -8.06 9.25
N ILE A 70 -0.70 -7.21 9.17
CA ILE A 70 -0.75 -5.93 8.44
C ILE A 70 -0.98 -6.17 6.94
N ILE A 71 -0.37 -7.20 6.34
CA ILE A 71 -0.53 -7.50 4.91
C ILE A 71 -1.90 -8.10 4.59
N ASN A 72 -2.45 -8.93 5.49
CA ASN A 72 -3.71 -9.62 5.26
C ASN A 72 -4.96 -8.80 5.63
N ARG A 73 -4.78 -7.62 6.23
CA ARG A 73 -5.88 -6.75 6.61
C ARG A 73 -6.59 -6.23 5.37
N LYS A 74 -7.75 -6.82 5.06
CA LYS A 74 -8.69 -6.28 4.06
C LYS A 74 -9.46 -5.12 4.69
N TYR A 75 -9.51 -3.98 3.99
CA TYR A 75 -10.31 -2.81 4.31
C TYR A 75 -11.62 -2.82 3.55
#